data_AF-A0A699XSP3-F1
#
_entry.id   AF-A0A699XSP3-F1
#
_cell.length_a   1.000
_cell.length_b   1.000
_cell.length_c   1.000
_cell.angle_alpha   90.00
_cell.angle_beta   90.00
_cell.angle_gamma   90.00
#
_symmetry.space_group_name_H-M   'P 1'
#
loop_
_entity.id
_entity.type
_entity.pdbx_description
1 polymer ?
#
loop_
_entity_poly.entity_id
_entity_poly.type
_entity_poly.pdbx_seq_one_letter_code
_entity_poly.pdbx_strand_id
1 'polypeptide(L)' 'MLKPGEYELWRMRMEQYIHMVDYSLWKVIKDGNKPPVTTVVEGVETTIALATAEEKAQRMLELKARSTLLMGIPN' A
#
# COMPACT_ATOMS: atom_id res chain seq x y z
N MET A 1 -10.45 19.59 -23.71
CA MET A 1 -10.55 19.69 -22.24
C MET A 1 -11.39 18.52 -21.76
N LEU A 2 -10.95 17.80 -20.73
CA LEU A 2 -11.76 16.75 -20.11
C LEU A 2 -13.00 17.39 -19.47
N LYS A 3 -14.13 16.69 -19.47
CA LYS A 3 -15.28 17.13 -18.68
C LYS A 3 -14.95 17.06 -17.19
N PRO A 4 -15.56 17.90 -16.33
CA PRO A 4 -15.25 17.91 -14.90
C PRO A 4 -15.30 16.52 -14.23
N GLY A 5 -16.28 15.67 -14.56
CA GLY A 5 -16.37 14.31 -14.01
C GLY A 5 -15.27 13.35 -14.49
N GLU A 6 -14.84 13.47 -15.75
CA GLU A 6 -13.77 12.64 -16.33
C GLU A 6 -12.40 13.02 -15.73
N TYR A 7 -12.20 14.32 -15.46
CA TYR A 7 -10.98 14.82 -14.83
C TYR A 7 -10.85 14.37 -13.37
N GLU A 8 -11.94 14.43 -12.59
CA GLU A 8 -11.94 13.92 -11.21
C GLU A 8 -11.67 12.41 -11.16
N LEU A 9 -12.27 11.63 -12.06
CA LEU A 9 -12.02 10.20 -12.15
C LEU A 9 -10.56 9.88 -12.55
N TRP A 10 -10.02 10.64 -13.51
CA TRP A 10 -8.61 10.53 -13.89
C TRP A 10 -7.68 10.87 -12.73
N ARG A 11 -7.97 11.95 -11.99
CA ARG A 11 -7.23 12.35 -10.79
C ARG A 11 -7.24 11.24 -9.74
N MET A 12 -8.41 10.68 -9.41
CA MET A 12 -8.54 9.57 -8.44
C MET A 12 -7.71 8.33 -8.84
N ARG A 13 -7.71 7.97 -10.13
CA ARG A 13 -6.91 6.85 -10.65
C ARG A 13 -5.40 7.14 -10.53
N MET A 14 -4.97 8.36 -10.85
CA MET A 14 -3.56 8.77 -10.72
C MET A 14 -3.09 8.80 -9.26
N GLU A 15 -3.91 9.32 -8.34
CA GLU A 15 -3.62 9.30 -6.91
C GLU A 15 -3.46 7.87 -6.38
N GLN A 16 -4.33 6.95 -6.76
CA GLN A 16 -4.18 5.54 -6.38
C GLN A 16 -2.92 4.89 -6.96
N TYR A 17 -2.58 5.21 -8.20
CA TYR A 17 -1.37 4.69 -8.84
C TYR A 17 -0.11 5.13 -8.09
N ILE A 18 0.00 6.42 -7.76
CA ILE A 18 1.12 6.97 -6.98
C ILE A 18 1.20 6.26 -5.62
N HIS A 19 0.08 6.13 -4.90
CA HIS A 19 0.06 5.43 -3.61
C HIS A 19 0.51 3.96 -3.69
N MET A 20 0.14 3.24 -4.76
CA MET A 20 0.61 1.87 -4.97
C MET A 20 2.12 1.80 -5.25
N VAL A 21 2.64 2.72 -6.06
CA VAL A 21 4.07 2.80 -6.39
C VAL A 21 4.89 3.16 -5.15
N ASP A 22 4.46 4.16 -4.38
CA ASP A 22 5.11 4.57 -3.13
C ASP A 22 5.15 3.44 -2.11
N TYR A 23 4.05 2.70 -1.96
CA TYR A 23 4.00 1.54 -1.07
C TYR A 23 4.94 0.42 -1.53
N SER A 24 4.94 0.11 -2.83
CA SER A 24 5.81 -0.92 -3.41
C SER A 24 7.28 -0.56 -3.25
N LEU A 25 7.64 0.71 -3.47
CA LEU A 25 8.98 1.23 -3.28
C LEU A 25 9.39 1.21 -1.81
N TRP A 26 8.52 1.65 -0.90
CA TRP A 26 8.77 1.56 0.54
C TRP A 26 9.02 0.12 0.99
N LYS A 27 8.27 -0.85 0.44
CA LYS A 27 8.46 -2.27 0.70
C LYS A 27 9.86 -2.72 0.26
N VAL A 28 10.27 -2.39 -0.97
CA VAL A 28 11.62 -2.73 -1.49
C VAL A 28 12.73 -2.08 -0.65
N ILE A 29 12.56 -0.83 -0.22
CA ILE A 29 13.54 -0.13 0.62
C ILE A 29 13.62 -0.73 2.03
N LYS A 30 12.49 -1.13 2.62
CA LYS A 30 12.45 -1.74 3.96
C LYS A 30 12.90 -3.20 3.98
N ASP A 31 12.59 -3.94 2.93
CA ASP A 31 12.92 -5.36 2.80
C ASP A 31 14.31 -5.56 2.14
N GLY A 32 14.85 -4.51 1.50
CA GLY A 32 16.20 -4.48 0.94
C GLY A 32 17.27 -4.27 2.03
N ASN A 33 18.20 -5.23 2.10
CA ASN A 33 19.40 -5.26 2.95
C ASN A 33 19.25 -5.66 4.42
N LYS A 34 18.14 -6.29 4.85
CA LYS A 34 18.13 -6.98 6.14
C LYS A 34 18.69 -8.40 5.98
N PRO A 35 19.88 -8.74 6.52
CA PRO A 35 20.19 -10.15 6.73
C PRO A 35 19.09 -10.78 7.61
N PRO A 36 18.88 -12.10 7.56
CA PRO A 36 17.99 -12.77 8.49
C PRO A 36 18.61 -12.63 9.88
N VAL A 37 18.31 -11.52 10.55
CA VAL A 37 18.71 -11.29 11.92
C VAL A 37 17.69 -12.05 12.76
N THR A 38 18.02 -13.31 13.03
CA THR A 38 17.48 -14.09 14.13
C THR A 38 18.00 -13.50 15.45
N THR A 39 17.72 -12.23 15.75
CA THR A 39 17.94 -11.70 17.10
C THR A 39 16.71 -11.97 17.92
N VAL A 40 16.81 -13.04 18.69
CA VAL A 40 15.95 -13.40 19.80
C VAL A 40 15.98 -12.26 20.82
N VAL A 41 15.08 -11.28 20.66
CA VAL A 41 14.55 -10.45 21.75
C VAL A 41 13.04 -10.75 21.80
N GLU A 42 12.75 -11.98 22.26
CA GLU A 42 11.59 -12.81 21.92
C GLU A 42 10.19 -12.21 22.12
N GLY A 43 10.01 -11.19 22.96
CA GLY A 43 8.69 -10.65 23.30
C GLY A 43 8.32 -9.30 22.69
N VAL A 44 9.30 -8.45 22.36
CA VAL A 44 9.03 -7.05 21.97
C VAL A 44 9.27 -6.84 20.47
N GLU A 45 10.39 -7.32 19.94
CA GLU A 45 10.65 -7.22 18.49
C GLU A 45 9.66 -8.07 17.69
N THR A 46 9.29 -9.26 18.19
CA THR A 46 8.29 -10.14 17.56
C THR A 46 6.93 -9.46 17.46
N THR A 47 6.49 -8.77 18.52
CA THR A 47 5.22 -8.04 18.54
C THR A 47 5.25 -6.83 17.61
N ILE A 48 6.36 -6.09 17.54
CA ILE A 48 6.52 -4.95 16.62
C ILE A 48 6.51 -5.44 15.16
N ALA A 49 7.19 -6.56 14.86
CA ALA A 49 7.20 -7.14 13.52
C ALA A 49 5.83 -7.67 13.10
N LEU A 50 5.08 -8.32 14.01
CA LEU A 50 3.73 -8.81 13.76
C LEU A 50 2.74 -7.66 13.53
N ALA A 51 2.74 -6.65 14.39
CA ALA A 51 1.92 -5.46 14.22
C ALA A 51 2.21 -4.76 12.88
N THR A 52 3.50 -4.64 12.52
CA THR A 52 3.92 -4.08 11.24
C THR A 52 3.44 -4.93 10.05
N ALA A 53 3.41 -6.27 10.17
CA ALA A 53 2.93 -7.16 9.13
C ALA A 53 1.41 -7.07 8.93
N GLU A 54 0.67 -6.95 10.03
CA GLU A 54 -0.79 -6.82 10.02
C GLU A 54 -1.24 -5.46 9.48
N GLU A 55 -0.59 -4.36 9.89
CA GLU A 55 -0.80 -3.02 9.33
C GLU A 55 -0.51 -2.97 7.82
N LYS A 56 0.58 -3.60 7.37
CA LYS A 56 0.92 -3.73 5.94
C LYS A 56 -0.18 -4.48 5.17
N ALA A 57 -0.68 -5.58 5.73
CA ALA A 57 -1.73 -6.38 5.12
C ALA A 57 -3.05 -5.60 5.03
N GLN A 58 -3.43 -4.90 6.09
CA GLN A 58 -4.63 -4.06 6.14
C GLN A 58 -4.55 -2.92 5.11
N ARG A 59 -3.41 -2.23 5.01
CA ARG A 59 -3.21 -1.14 4.05
C ARG A 59 -3.24 -1.61 2.59
N MET A 60 -2.73 -2.81 2.32
CA MET A 60 -2.83 -3.44 1.00
C MET A 60 -4.28 -3.81 0.64
N LEU A 61 -5.05 -4.34 1.59
CA LEU A 61 -6.47 -4.64 1.40
C LEU A 61 -7.28 -3.38 1.14
N GLU A 62 -6.99 -2.28 1.84
CA GLU A 62 -7.64 -0.98 1.62
C GLU A 62 -7.37 -0.42 0.22
N LEU A 63 -6.11 -0.43 -0.23
CA LEU A 63 -5.75 -0.01 -1.60
C LEU A 63 -6.46 -0.87 -2.65
N LYS A 64 -6.54 -2.18 -2.44
CA LYS A 64 -7.23 -3.11 -3.34
C LYS A 64 -8.74 -2.87 -3.38
N ALA A 65 -9.36 -2.60 -2.23
CA ALA A 65 -10.77 -2.25 -2.15
C ALA A 65 -11.07 -0.96 -2.91
N ARG A 66 -10.26 0.10 -2.69
CA ARG A 66 -10.40 1.38 -3.39
C ARG A 66 -10.19 1.26 -4.90
N SER A 67 -9.23 0.45 -5.35
CA SER A 67 -9.01 0.19 -6.76
C SER A 67 -10.18 -0.55 -7.41
N THR A 68 -10.71 -1.57 -6.73
CA THR A 68 -11.92 -2.30 -7.18
C THR A 68 -13.12 -1.36 -7.31
N LEU A 69 -13.32 -0.47 -6.34
CA LEU A 69 -14.40 0.52 -6.37
C LEU A 69 -14.25 1.49 -7.55
N LEU A 70 -13.06 2.00 -7.83
CA LEU A 70 -12.84 2.89 -8.98
C LEU A 70 -13.01 2.19 -10.34
N MET A 71 -12.74 0.88 -10.44
CA MET A 71 -12.98 0.11 -11.67
C MET A 71 -14.47 -0.10 -11.96
N GLY A 72 -15.31 -0.10 -10.91
CA GLY A 72 -16.76 -0.23 -11.06
C GLY A 72 -17.47 1.05 -11.49
N ILE A 73 -16.77 2.18 -11.55
CA ILE A 73 -17.33 3.47 -12.00
C ILE A 73 -17.30 3.49 -13.54
N PRO A 74 -18.47 3.51 -14.22
CA PRO A 74 -18.53 3.64 -15.67
C PRO A 74 -17.94 4.98 -16.11
N ASN A 75 -17.25 4.98 -17.27
CA ASN A 75 -16.71 6.19 -17.89
C ASN A 75 -17.83 7.10 -18.44
#